data_AF-A0A0G8C253-F1
#
_entry.id   AF-A0A0G8C253-F1
#
_cell.length_a   1.000
_cell.length_b   1.000
_cell.length_c   1.000
_cell.angle_alpha   90.00
_cell.angle_beta   90.00
_cell.angle_gamma   90.00
#
_symmetry.space_group_name_H-M   'P 1'
#
loop_
_entity.id
_entity.type
_entity.pdbx_description
1 polymer ?
#
loop_
_entity_poly.entity_id
_entity_poly.type
_entity_poly.pdbx_seq_one_letter_code
_entity_poly.pdbx_strand_id
1 'polypeptide(L)' 'MLDKFAGRGELLKNGRERVDFGEPIGKYYDRNTGEYHETTKGLIHYGKDGAHIVPSRP' A
#
# COMPACT_ATOMS: atom_id res chain seq x y z
N MET A 1 -5.89 -7.92 -7.26
CA MET A 1 -5.93 -6.82 -6.28
C MET A 1 -5.53 -5.51 -6.93
N LEU A 2 -4.35 -5.43 -7.55
CA LEU A 2 -3.93 -4.26 -8.33
C LEU A 2 -4.97 -3.76 -9.33
N ASP A 3 -5.57 -4.62 -10.15
CA ASP A 3 -6.57 -4.21 -11.16
C ASP A 3 -7.82 -3.54 -10.57
N LYS A 4 -8.12 -3.78 -9.28
CA LYS A 4 -9.25 -3.18 -8.59
C LYS A 4 -8.93 -1.83 -7.97
N PHE A 5 -7.67 -1.50 -7.74
CA PHE A 5 -7.31 -0.37 -6.88
C PHE A 5 -6.26 0.56 -7.48
N ALA A 6 -5.51 0.11 -8.49
CA ALA A 6 -4.62 0.96 -9.28
C ALA A 6 -5.39 2.13 -9.90
N GLY A 7 -4.83 3.34 -9.79
CA GLY A 7 -5.40 4.58 -10.32
C GLY A 7 -6.59 5.15 -9.52
N ARG A 8 -6.90 4.62 -8.32
CA ARG A 8 -8.00 5.08 -7.45
C ARG A 8 -7.53 5.87 -6.22
N GLY A 9 -6.23 5.92 -5.98
CA GLY A 9 -5.60 6.60 -4.85
C GLY A 9 -4.87 7.88 -5.25
N GLU A 10 -4.01 8.32 -4.34
CA GLU A 10 -3.19 9.52 -4.52
C GLU A 10 -1.88 9.16 -5.23
N LEU A 11 -1.72 9.62 -6.48
CA LEU A 11 -0.46 9.52 -7.21
C LEU A 11 0.59 10.46 -6.57
N LEU A 12 1.65 9.85 -6.07
CA LEU A 12 2.81 10.54 -5.52
C LEU A 12 3.79 10.89 -6.65
N LYS A 13 4.53 11.99 -6.46
CA LYS A 13 5.50 12.54 -7.45
C LYS A 13 6.56 11.56 -7.94
N ASN A 14 6.74 10.42 -7.27
CA ASN A 14 7.78 9.45 -7.58
C ASN A 14 7.24 8.16 -8.24
N GLY A 15 6.07 8.22 -8.88
CA GLY A 15 5.48 7.07 -9.57
C GLY A 15 4.97 5.98 -8.62
N ARG A 16 4.63 6.36 -7.39
CA ARG A 16 3.94 5.52 -6.42
C ARG A 16 2.53 6.02 -6.24
N GLU A 17 1.63 5.15 -5.83
CA GLU A 17 0.26 5.51 -5.54
C GLU A 17 -0.10 5.09 -4.12
N ARG A 18 -0.63 6.02 -3.33
CA ARG A 18 -1.16 5.72 -1.99
C ARG A 18 -2.63 5.38 -2.08
N VAL A 19 -2.99 4.20 -1.60
CA VAL A 19 -4.34 3.65 -1.73
C VAL A 19 -4.80 3.13 -0.37
N ASP A 20 -6.06 3.42 -0.02
CA ASP A 20 -6.81 2.67 0.98
C ASP A 20 -7.64 1.62 0.25
N PHE A 21 -7.34 0.35 0.50
CA PHE A 21 -7.95 -0.78 -0.20
C PHE A 21 -9.29 -1.16 0.43
N GLY A 22 -9.65 -0.63 1.60
CA GLY A 22 -10.91 -0.93 2.29
C GLY A 22 -11.04 -2.36 2.83
N GLU A 23 -10.05 -3.21 2.58
CA GLU A 23 -9.92 -4.58 3.09
C GLU A 23 -8.48 -4.82 3.58
N PRO A 24 -8.25 -5.72 4.56
CA PRO A 24 -6.90 -5.99 5.06
C PRO A 24 -5.97 -6.48 3.93
N ILE A 25 -4.87 -5.77 3.69
CA ILE A 25 -3.92 -6.07 2.62
C ILE A 25 -2.64 -6.74 3.11
N GLY A 26 -2.47 -6.81 4.42
CA GLY A 26 -1.28 -7.31 5.08
C GLY A 26 -1.08 -6.65 6.43
N LYS A 27 0.14 -6.78 6.95
CA LYS A 27 0.53 -6.21 8.24
C LYS A 27 1.56 -5.11 8.06
N TYR A 28 1.37 -4.01 8.77
CA TYR A 28 2.33 -2.95 8.98
C TYR A 28 3.09 -3.21 10.29
N TYR A 29 4.41 -3.12 10.25
CA TYR A 29 5.25 -3.21 11.44
C TYR A 29 5.46 -1.80 12.04
N ASP A 30 4.93 -1.54 13.24
CA ASP A 30 5.16 -0.29 13.97
C ASP A 30 6.46 -0.39 14.76
N ARG A 31 7.45 0.44 14.41
CA ARG A 31 8.77 0.43 15.04
C ARG A 31 8.78 1.06 16.44
N ASN A 32 7.73 1.80 16.83
CA ASN A 32 7.63 2.38 18.17
C ASN A 32 7.15 1.35 19.20
N THR A 33 6.26 0.45 18.80
CA THR A 33 5.70 -0.60 19.68
C THR A 33 6.37 -1.95 19.48
N GLY A 34 6.97 -2.20 18.30
CA GLY A 34 7.54 -3.49 17.92
C GLY A 34 6.49 -4.51 17.47
N GLU A 35 5.26 -4.06 17.20
CA GLU A 35 4.12 -4.93 16.86
C GLU A 35 3.74 -4.87 15.38
N TYR A 36 3.04 -5.91 14.93
CA TYR A 36 2.44 -5.98 13.61
C TYR A 36 0.94 -5.70 13.69
N HIS A 37 0.48 -4.67 12.99
CA HIS A 37 -0.92 -4.30 12.88
C HIS A 37 -1.44 -4.61 11.49
N GLU A 38 -2.65 -5.14 11.37
CA GLU A 38 -3.32 -5.21 10.07
C GLU A 38 -3.52 -3.80 9.50
N THR A 39 -3.42 -3.68 8.18
CA THR A 39 -3.64 -2.41 7.50
C THR A 39 -4.43 -2.62 6.23
N THR A 40 -5.30 -1.67 5.93
CA THR A 40 -5.96 -1.53 4.63
C THR A 40 -5.24 -0.54 3.73
N LYS A 41 -4.26 0.19 4.26
CA LYS A 41 -3.55 1.25 3.54
C LYS A 41 -2.23 0.73 3.03
N GLY A 42 -1.91 1.09 1.79
CA GLY A 42 -0.65 0.70 1.18
C GLY A 42 -0.19 1.65 0.09
N LEU A 43 1.04 1.39 -0.37
CA LEU A 43 1.61 2.02 -1.54
C LEU A 43 1.69 1.02 -2.68
N ILE A 44 1.16 1.37 -3.84
CA ILE A 44 1.43 0.67 -5.09
C ILE A 44 2.73 1.25 -5.66
N HIS A 45 3.72 0.38 -5.85
CA HIS A 45 4.95 0.70 -6.56
C HIS A 45 4.84 0.19 -7.98
N TYR A 46 4.83 1.12 -8.95
CA TYR A 46 4.88 0.77 -10.36
C TYR A 46 6.35 0.62 -10.80
N GLY A 47 6.63 -0.48 -11.48
CA GLY A 47 7.90 -0.77 -12.13
C GLY A 47 7.71 -1.15 -13.59
N LYS A 48 8.81 -1.30 -14.31
CA LYS A 48 8.80 -1.68 -15.72
C LYS A 48 8.21 -3.08 -15.95
N ASP A 49 8.49 -4.01 -15.03
CA ASP A 49 8.12 -5.43 -15.14
C ASP A 49 6.85 -5.79 -14.36
N GLY A 50 6.14 -4.78 -13.83
CA GLY A 50 4.92 -4.98 -13.05
C GLY A 50 4.83 -4.03 -11.85
N ALA A 51 3.92 -4.33 -10.93
CA ALA A 51 3.70 -3.52 -9.75
C ALA A 51 3.47 -4.38 -8.51
N HIS A 52 3.83 -3.85 -7.34
CA HIS A 52 3.64 -4.51 -6.06
C HIS A 52 3.07 -3.56 -5.00
N ILE A 53 2.36 -4.13 -4.04
CA ILE A 53 1.71 -3.40 -2.95
C ILE A 53 2.57 -3.53 -1.70
N VAL A 54 2.85 -2.40 -1.05
CA VAL A 54 3.57 -2.34 0.23
C VAL A 54 2.60 -1.89 1.32
N PRO A 55 2.30 -2.72 2.33
CA PRO A 55 1.51 -2.32 3.49
C PRO A 55 2.11 -1.09 4.18
N SER A 56 1.27 -0.10 4.48
CA SER A 56 1.68 1.15 5.13
C SER A 56 0.95 1.37 6.44
N ARG A 57 1.44 2.33 7.23
CA ARG A 57 0.82 2.72 8.49
C ARG A 57 -0.68 3.04 8.27
N PRO A 58 -1.59 2.49 9.09
CA PRO A 58 -3.01 2.81 9.03
C PRO A 58 -3.30 4.27 9.40
#